data_AF-A0A3D1EYP5-F1
#
_entry.id   AF-A0A3D1EYP5-F1
#
_cell.length_a   1.000
_cell.length_b   1.000
_cell.length_c   1.000
_cell.angle_alpha   90.00
_cell.angle_beta   90.00
_cell.angle_gamma   90.00
#
_symmetry.space_group_name_H-M   'P 1'
#
loop_
_entity.id
_entity.type
_entity.pdbx_description
1 polymer ?
#
loop_
_entity_poly.entity_id
_entity_poly.type
_entity_poly.pdbx_seq_one_letter_code
_entity_poly.pdbx_strand_id
1 'polypeptide(L)'
;MFNLQIQRLNRLPINRLEVWQGGVMPVGMFNGEDIPDPIAAFKVSPYQGPYVGYWLSLQSAHSYTSSPEAPHVDPCIAAINALVQFACDAELAGNRPGKVVVSDKKIAEYLEPLLADAEIEVELADEMQMVEALLPLMGMNTLDEVLDSMASQMQEVVDMQTLVPPAVTGYKVTHQHLARFSEAALAFYEARPWEKIDSLYLIRIDDPRAPRRLKYAVMVLDGENEPGLTLFSSRKQYQS
;
A
#
# COMPACT_ATOMS: atom_id res chain seq x y z
N MET A 1 -18.39 -25.53 3.14
CA MET A 1 -18.30 -24.36 4.03
C MET A 1 -19.16 -23.28 3.41
N PHE A 2 -20.09 -22.67 4.15
CA PHE A 2 -20.99 -21.65 3.60
C PHE A 2 -20.22 -20.34 3.37
N ASN A 3 -19.90 -20.00 2.11
CA ASN A 3 -19.30 -18.70 1.79
C ASN A 3 -20.39 -17.70 1.37
N LEU A 4 -20.67 -16.73 2.24
CA LEU A 4 -21.71 -15.72 2.05
C LEU A 4 -21.40 -14.76 0.88
N GLN A 5 -20.12 -14.54 0.56
CA GLN A 5 -19.70 -13.73 -0.59
C GLN A 5 -20.12 -14.40 -1.91
N ILE A 6 -19.82 -15.69 -2.05
CA ILE A 6 -20.16 -16.47 -3.26
C ILE A 6 -21.67 -16.58 -3.43
N GLN A 7 -22.43 -16.71 -2.33
CA GLN A 7 -23.90 -16.68 -2.40
C GLN A 7 -24.45 -15.35 -2.92
N ARG A 8 -23.82 -14.22 -2.60
CA ARG A 8 -24.22 -12.92 -3.12
C ARG A 8 -23.95 -12.84 -4.62
N LEU A 9 -22.76 -13.24 -5.07
CA LEU A 9 -22.42 -13.31 -6.50
C LEU A 9 -23.39 -14.22 -7.26
N ASN A 10 -23.72 -15.38 -6.70
CA ASN A 10 -24.60 -16.34 -7.35
C ASN A 10 -26.04 -15.86 -7.59
N ARG A 11 -26.47 -14.79 -6.91
CA ARG A 11 -27.77 -14.15 -7.13
C ARG A 11 -27.78 -13.15 -8.29
N LEU A 12 -26.62 -12.72 -8.75
CA LEU A 12 -26.47 -11.75 -9.83
C LEU A 12 -26.53 -12.44 -11.19
N PRO A 13 -27.02 -11.77 -12.26
CA PRO A 13 -26.91 -12.28 -13.60
C PRO A 13 -25.43 -12.40 -14.01
N ILE A 14 -25.10 -13.45 -14.76
CA ILE A 14 -23.76 -13.62 -15.32
C ILE A 14 -23.65 -12.90 -16.67
N ASN A 15 -22.60 -12.10 -16.83
CA ASN A 15 -22.19 -11.59 -18.12
C ASN A 15 -20.86 -12.24 -18.53
N ARG A 16 -20.93 -13.29 -19.35
CA ARG A 16 -19.74 -14.09 -19.74
C ARG A 16 -18.71 -13.31 -20.55
N LEU A 17 -19.07 -12.15 -21.10
CA LEU A 17 -18.17 -11.30 -21.86
C LEU A 17 -17.46 -10.24 -21.01
N GLU A 18 -17.90 -10.05 -19.76
CA GLU A 18 -17.26 -9.12 -18.81
C GLU A 18 -15.95 -9.69 -18.30
N VAL A 19 -14.92 -8.83 -18.33
CA VAL A 19 -13.59 -9.07 -17.80
C VAL A 19 -13.27 -7.94 -16.85
N TRP A 20 -13.07 -8.28 -15.58
CA TRP A 20 -12.70 -7.29 -14.57
C TRP A 20 -11.24 -7.43 -14.19
N GLN A 21 -10.55 -6.31 -14.01
CA GLN A 21 -9.17 -6.29 -13.54
C GLN A 21 -9.10 -5.61 -12.18
N GLY A 22 -8.29 -6.15 -11.28
CA GLY A 22 -8.19 -5.56 -9.95
C GLY A 22 -7.51 -6.44 -8.91
N GLY A 23 -7.77 -6.12 -7.65
CA GLY A 23 -7.16 -6.75 -6.50
C GLY A 23 -7.17 -5.81 -5.30
N VAL A 24 -6.04 -5.70 -4.63
CA VAL A 24 -5.81 -4.73 -3.56
C VAL A 24 -4.60 -3.88 -3.88
N MET A 25 -4.65 -2.61 -3.47
CA MET A 25 -3.55 -1.66 -3.62
C MET A 25 -3.25 -0.95 -2.29
N PRO A 26 -1.98 -0.64 -2.02
CA PRO A 26 -1.59 0.10 -0.83
C PRO A 26 -2.06 1.55 -0.89
N VAL A 27 -2.68 2.04 0.17
CA VAL A 27 -3.19 3.43 0.27
C VAL A 27 -2.08 4.48 0.12
N GLY A 28 -0.85 4.16 0.53
CA GLY A 28 0.31 5.04 0.41
C GLY A 28 0.83 5.27 -1.02
N MET A 29 0.22 4.66 -2.04
CA MET A 29 0.65 4.76 -3.44
C MET A 29 0.50 6.18 -4.03
N PHE A 30 -0.43 6.99 -3.53
CA PHE A 30 -0.76 8.31 -4.10
C PHE A 30 -0.10 9.49 -3.38
N ASN A 31 0.89 9.23 -2.52
CA ASN A 31 1.50 10.24 -1.62
C ASN A 31 2.80 10.89 -2.16
N GLY A 32 3.03 10.98 -3.48
CA GLY A 32 4.20 11.71 -3.99
C GLY A 32 4.41 11.66 -5.50
N GLU A 33 5.36 12.49 -5.97
CA GLU A 33 5.73 12.72 -7.39
C GLU A 33 6.27 11.48 -8.13
N ASP A 34 6.53 10.38 -7.44
CA ASP A 34 6.89 9.07 -8.03
C ASP A 34 5.78 8.07 -7.69
N ILE A 35 4.70 8.09 -8.46
CA ILE A 35 3.71 6.99 -8.45
C ILE A 35 4.48 5.75 -8.92
N PRO A 36 4.67 4.70 -8.09
CA PRO A 36 5.24 3.46 -8.57
C PRO A 36 4.40 2.99 -9.74
N ASP A 37 5.02 2.31 -10.72
CA ASP A 37 4.29 1.68 -11.83
C ASP A 37 2.95 1.13 -11.30
N PRO A 38 1.80 1.65 -11.75
CA PRO A 38 0.51 1.33 -11.17
C PRO A 38 0.18 -0.16 -11.23
N ILE A 39 0.82 -0.88 -12.14
CA ILE A 39 0.75 -2.34 -12.27
C ILE A 39 1.53 -3.03 -11.13
N ALA A 40 2.66 -2.46 -10.71
CA ALA A 40 3.47 -2.96 -9.59
C ALA A 40 2.78 -2.75 -8.22
N ALA A 41 1.86 -1.78 -8.10
CA ALA A 41 1.15 -1.51 -6.85
C ALA A 41 0.19 -2.63 -6.42
N PHE A 42 -0.29 -3.44 -7.36
CA PHE A 42 -1.11 -4.61 -7.08
C PHE A 42 -0.29 -5.85 -6.66
N LYS A 43 1.05 -5.78 -6.67
CA LYS A 43 1.94 -6.82 -6.14
C LYS A 43 2.21 -6.52 -4.67
N VAL A 44 1.28 -6.92 -3.81
CA VAL A 44 1.11 -6.35 -2.46
C VAL A 44 2.14 -6.84 -1.45
N SER A 45 2.91 -7.88 -1.78
CA SER A 45 3.92 -8.44 -0.89
C SER A 45 5.26 -7.68 -1.00
N PRO A 46 5.85 -7.13 0.10
CA PRO A 46 5.52 -7.31 1.52
C PRO A 46 4.99 -6.02 2.21
N TYR A 47 4.05 -5.30 1.61
CA TYR A 47 3.43 -4.14 2.26
C TYR A 47 2.66 -4.57 3.53
N GLN A 48 2.57 -3.66 4.51
CA GLN A 48 1.90 -3.90 5.81
C GLN A 48 1.07 -2.68 6.28
N GLY A 49 0.76 -1.74 5.39
CA GLY A 49 -0.10 -0.60 5.67
C GLY A 49 -1.56 -0.86 5.26
N PRO A 50 -2.44 0.15 5.33
CA PRO A 50 -3.82 0.02 4.90
C PRO A 50 -3.93 -0.23 3.39
N TYR A 51 -4.89 -1.06 3.00
CA TYR A 51 -5.19 -1.42 1.61
C TYR A 51 -6.55 -0.88 1.22
N VAL A 52 -6.73 -0.63 -0.07
CA VAL A 52 -8.06 -0.57 -0.67
C VAL A 52 -8.20 -1.70 -1.67
N GLY A 53 -9.37 -2.33 -1.72
CA GLY A 53 -9.74 -3.20 -2.81
C GLY A 53 -10.16 -2.37 -4.01
N TYR A 54 -9.73 -2.76 -5.20
CA TYR A 54 -10.06 -2.06 -6.44
C TYR A 54 -10.40 -3.03 -7.54
N TRP A 55 -11.45 -2.71 -8.29
CA TRP A 55 -11.89 -3.46 -9.44
C TRP A 55 -12.35 -2.52 -10.55
N LEU A 56 -11.99 -2.82 -11.79
CA LEU A 56 -12.40 -2.13 -12.99
C LEU A 56 -13.04 -3.13 -13.96
N SER A 57 -14.20 -2.79 -14.51
CA SER A 57 -14.70 -3.46 -15.72
C SER A 57 -14.02 -2.91 -16.97
N LEU A 58 -13.41 -3.78 -17.78
CA LEU A 58 -12.80 -3.38 -19.05
C LEU A 58 -13.83 -3.02 -20.13
N GLN A 59 -15.08 -3.46 -19.97
CA GLN A 59 -16.14 -3.24 -20.94
C GLN A 59 -16.92 -1.94 -20.65
N SER A 60 -17.28 -1.70 -19.38
CA SER A 60 -18.06 -0.52 -18.99
C SER A 60 -17.22 0.66 -18.51
N ALA A 61 -15.93 0.45 -18.23
CA ALA A 61 -15.04 1.42 -17.59
C ALA A 61 -15.45 1.82 -16.17
N HIS A 62 -16.46 1.19 -15.58
CA HIS A 62 -16.81 1.45 -14.20
C HIS A 62 -15.79 0.81 -13.28
N SER A 63 -15.35 1.59 -12.29
CA SER A 63 -14.45 1.14 -11.24
C SER A 63 -15.08 1.25 -9.87
N TYR A 64 -14.63 0.39 -8.97
CA TYR A 64 -14.96 0.43 -7.56
C TYR A 64 -13.68 0.48 -6.73
N THR A 65 -13.66 1.36 -5.74
CA THR A 65 -12.62 1.43 -4.71
C THR A 65 -13.28 1.26 -3.36
N SER A 66 -12.84 0.28 -2.57
CA SER A 66 -13.34 0.08 -1.22
C SER A 66 -12.84 1.20 -0.28
N SER A 67 -13.49 1.33 0.88
CA SER A 67 -12.87 2.04 1.99
C SER A 67 -11.55 1.35 2.41
N PRO A 68 -10.60 2.10 2.98
CA PRO A 68 -9.36 1.54 3.50
C PRO A 68 -9.62 0.47 4.56
N GLU A 69 -9.04 -0.71 4.33
CA GLU A 69 -9.06 -1.82 5.27
C GLU A 69 -7.96 -1.64 6.32
N ALA A 70 -8.22 -2.12 7.54
CA ALA A 70 -7.25 -2.06 8.60
C ALA A 70 -5.99 -2.91 8.25
N PRO A 71 -4.77 -2.53 8.70
CA PRO A 71 -3.52 -3.19 8.28
C PRO A 71 -3.41 -4.70 8.57
N HIS A 72 -4.28 -5.22 9.44
CA HIS A 72 -4.31 -6.63 9.85
C HIS A 72 -5.30 -7.48 9.04
N VAL A 73 -6.11 -6.87 8.17
CA VAL A 73 -7.03 -7.59 7.30
C VAL A 73 -6.23 -8.30 6.21
N ASP A 74 -6.53 -9.58 5.96
CA ASP A 74 -5.84 -10.32 4.90
C ASP A 74 -6.18 -9.69 3.53
N PRO A 75 -5.18 -9.31 2.72
CA PRO A 75 -5.38 -8.78 1.37
C PRO A 75 -6.33 -9.62 0.49
N CYS A 76 -6.29 -10.95 0.65
CA CYS A 76 -7.16 -11.87 -0.06
C CYS A 76 -8.64 -11.66 0.31
N ILE A 77 -8.93 -11.36 1.58
CA ILE A 77 -10.29 -11.08 2.08
C ILE A 77 -10.76 -9.70 1.61
N ALA A 78 -9.89 -8.70 1.63
CA ALA A 78 -10.18 -7.37 1.12
C ALA A 78 -10.51 -7.40 -0.38
N ALA A 79 -9.75 -8.16 -1.18
CA ALA A 79 -9.97 -8.31 -2.62
C ALA A 79 -11.37 -8.88 -2.93
N ILE A 80 -11.77 -9.98 -2.29
CA ILE A 80 -13.09 -10.60 -2.51
C ILE A 80 -14.24 -9.73 -1.99
N ASN A 81 -14.06 -9.02 -0.88
CA ASN A 81 -15.07 -8.11 -0.36
C ASN A 81 -15.35 -6.97 -1.35
N ALA A 82 -14.30 -6.33 -1.85
CA ALA A 82 -14.42 -5.28 -2.85
C ALA A 82 -15.02 -5.80 -4.17
N LEU A 83 -14.66 -7.01 -4.59
CA LEU A 83 -15.22 -7.64 -5.80
C LEU A 83 -16.74 -7.82 -5.68
N VAL A 84 -17.19 -8.33 -4.54
CA VAL A 84 -18.61 -8.55 -4.26
C VAL A 84 -19.37 -7.23 -4.14
N GLN A 85 -18.77 -6.21 -3.53
CA GLN A 85 -19.37 -4.87 -3.45
C GLN A 85 -19.54 -4.27 -4.84
N PHE A 86 -18.50 -4.33 -5.69
CA PHE A 86 -18.58 -3.88 -7.07
C PHE A 86 -19.68 -4.61 -7.85
N ALA A 87 -19.72 -5.95 -7.76
CA ALA A 87 -20.72 -6.77 -8.45
C ALA A 87 -22.16 -6.48 -8.00
N CYS A 88 -22.37 -6.29 -6.70
CA CYS A 88 -23.69 -6.05 -6.13
C CYS A 88 -24.19 -4.61 -6.32
N ASP A 89 -23.32 -3.66 -6.68
CA ASP A 89 -23.71 -2.29 -6.98
C ASP A 89 -24.38 -2.23 -8.36
N ALA A 90 -25.68 -1.97 -8.39
CA ALA A 90 -26.48 -1.95 -9.61
C ALA A 90 -26.19 -0.73 -10.52
N GLU A 91 -25.62 0.35 -9.97
CA GLU A 91 -25.23 1.53 -10.74
C GLU A 91 -23.87 1.33 -11.42
N LEU A 92 -22.97 0.59 -10.76
CA LEU A 92 -21.63 0.30 -11.29
C LEU A 92 -21.59 -0.94 -12.18
N ALA A 93 -22.09 -2.08 -11.74
CA ALA A 93 -22.03 -3.33 -12.51
C ALA A 93 -23.35 -4.10 -12.52
N GLY A 94 -23.90 -4.42 -11.35
CA GLY A 94 -25.16 -5.16 -11.19
C GLY A 94 -25.13 -6.58 -11.77
N ASN A 95 -23.94 -7.15 -11.98
CA ASN A 95 -23.75 -8.46 -12.61
C ASN A 95 -22.51 -9.16 -12.03
N ARG A 96 -22.30 -10.43 -12.37
CA ARG A 96 -21.03 -11.14 -12.15
C ARG A 96 -20.29 -11.33 -13.48
N PRO A 97 -18.95 -11.14 -13.52
CA PRO A 97 -18.18 -11.22 -14.74
C PRO A 97 -17.99 -12.67 -15.20
N GLY A 98 -17.58 -12.87 -16.45
CA GLY A 98 -17.10 -14.17 -16.91
C GLY A 98 -15.68 -14.46 -16.39
N LYS A 99 -14.87 -13.41 -16.22
CA LYS A 99 -13.47 -13.52 -15.83
C LYS A 99 -13.02 -12.36 -14.95
N VAL A 100 -12.16 -12.65 -13.98
CA VAL A 100 -11.37 -11.66 -13.24
C VAL A 100 -9.89 -11.86 -13.52
N VAL A 101 -9.14 -10.77 -13.66
CA VAL A 101 -7.69 -10.76 -13.86
C VAL A 101 -7.05 -10.07 -12.67
N VAL A 102 -6.07 -10.73 -12.06
CA VAL A 102 -5.31 -10.23 -10.92
C VAL A 102 -3.81 -10.39 -11.21
N SER A 103 -2.97 -9.61 -10.53
CA SER A 103 -1.50 -9.63 -10.73
C SER A 103 -0.74 -10.17 -9.51
N ASP A 104 -1.43 -10.32 -8.38
CA ASP A 104 -0.88 -10.97 -7.20
C ASP A 104 -1.23 -12.46 -7.22
N LYS A 105 -0.18 -13.30 -7.23
CA LYS A 105 -0.32 -14.76 -7.24
C LYS A 105 -1.08 -15.29 -6.02
N LYS A 106 -0.87 -14.73 -4.82
CA LYS A 106 -1.56 -15.19 -3.60
C LYS A 106 -3.06 -14.89 -3.69
N ILE A 107 -3.43 -13.74 -4.26
CA ILE A 107 -4.83 -13.40 -4.51
C ILE A 107 -5.43 -14.33 -5.56
N ALA A 108 -4.73 -14.61 -6.67
CA ALA A 108 -5.21 -15.54 -7.69
C ALA A 108 -5.51 -16.92 -7.11
N GLU A 109 -4.53 -17.52 -6.41
CA GLU A 109 -4.64 -18.84 -5.78
C GLU A 109 -5.76 -18.89 -4.73
N TYR A 110 -6.03 -17.77 -4.05
CA TYR A 110 -7.11 -17.66 -3.08
C TYR A 110 -8.49 -17.56 -3.76
N LEU A 111 -8.61 -16.76 -4.83
CA LEU A 111 -9.87 -16.49 -5.50
C LEU A 111 -10.32 -17.66 -6.39
N GLU A 112 -9.40 -18.35 -7.07
CA GLU A 112 -9.71 -19.40 -8.05
C GLU A 112 -10.71 -20.46 -7.50
N PRO A 113 -10.46 -21.14 -6.37
CA PRO A 113 -11.40 -22.14 -5.86
C PRO A 113 -12.71 -21.52 -5.36
N LEU A 114 -12.71 -20.26 -4.92
CA LEU A 114 -13.90 -19.58 -4.41
C LEU A 114 -14.83 -19.14 -5.54
N LEU A 115 -14.26 -18.64 -6.63
CA LEU A 115 -14.97 -18.04 -7.76
C LEU A 115 -15.42 -19.08 -8.80
N ALA A 116 -14.82 -20.28 -8.80
CA ALA A 116 -15.29 -21.41 -9.60
C ALA A 116 -16.77 -21.74 -9.33
N ASP A 117 -17.21 -21.70 -8.07
CA ASP A 117 -18.61 -21.91 -7.67
C ASP A 117 -19.57 -20.82 -8.17
N ALA A 118 -19.04 -19.67 -8.60
CA ALA A 118 -19.78 -18.56 -9.19
C ALA A 118 -19.70 -18.55 -10.73
N GLU A 119 -19.07 -19.55 -11.34
CA GLU A 119 -18.76 -19.62 -12.77
C GLU A 119 -17.90 -18.45 -13.27
N ILE A 120 -16.97 -17.97 -12.44
CA ILE A 120 -16.05 -16.87 -12.77
C ILE A 120 -14.64 -17.44 -12.90
N GLU A 121 -14.01 -17.25 -14.06
CA GLU A 121 -12.62 -17.61 -14.31
C GLU A 121 -11.66 -16.63 -13.61
N VAL A 122 -10.55 -17.14 -13.07
CA VAL A 122 -9.49 -16.31 -12.47
C VAL A 122 -8.23 -16.45 -13.31
N GLU A 123 -7.72 -15.33 -13.81
CA GLU A 123 -6.48 -15.26 -14.58
C GLU A 123 -5.42 -14.48 -13.79
N LEU A 124 -4.23 -15.09 -13.65
CA LEU A 124 -3.05 -14.39 -13.15
C LEU A 124 -2.31 -13.76 -14.34
N ALA A 125 -2.17 -12.44 -14.35
CA ALA A 125 -1.44 -11.71 -15.37
C ALA A 125 -0.29 -10.89 -14.75
N ASP A 126 0.90 -10.97 -15.34
CA ASP A 126 2.07 -10.22 -14.87
C ASP A 126 1.93 -8.71 -15.08
N GLU A 127 1.13 -8.33 -16.08
CA GLU A 127 0.80 -6.96 -16.48
C GLU A 127 -0.71 -6.78 -16.57
N MET A 128 -1.23 -5.71 -15.95
CA MET A 128 -2.63 -5.32 -16.03
C MET A 128 -2.80 -4.26 -17.12
N GLN A 129 -3.73 -4.50 -18.04
CA GLN A 129 -4.08 -3.56 -19.12
C GLN A 129 -5.00 -2.42 -18.65
N MET A 130 -5.24 -2.32 -17.35
CA MET A 130 -6.16 -1.38 -16.73
C MET A 130 -5.93 0.07 -17.18
N VAL A 131 -4.68 0.53 -17.19
CA VAL A 131 -4.33 1.89 -17.64
C VAL A 131 -4.62 2.07 -19.14
N GLU A 132 -4.16 1.13 -19.97
CA GLU A 132 -4.32 1.21 -21.42
C GLU A 132 -5.80 1.14 -21.83
N ALA A 133 -6.60 0.41 -21.06
CA ALA A 133 -8.05 0.32 -21.24
C ALA A 133 -8.77 1.59 -20.77
N LEU A 134 -8.32 2.23 -19.68
CA LEU A 134 -8.93 3.44 -19.13
C LEU A 134 -8.76 4.65 -20.05
N LEU A 135 -7.63 4.79 -20.75
CA LEU A 135 -7.35 5.92 -21.66
C LEU A 135 -8.51 6.19 -22.66
N PRO A 136 -8.87 5.25 -23.56
CA PRO A 136 -9.94 5.49 -24.52
C PRO A 136 -11.31 5.61 -23.86
N LEU A 137 -11.53 4.95 -22.72
CA LEU A 137 -12.83 4.93 -22.04
C LEU A 137 -13.12 6.22 -21.27
N MET A 138 -12.08 6.85 -20.70
CA MET A 138 -12.17 8.11 -19.96
C MET A 138 -11.95 9.34 -20.83
N GLY A 139 -11.68 9.16 -22.12
CA GLY A 139 -11.32 10.25 -23.04
C GLY A 139 -9.98 10.91 -22.69
N MET A 140 -9.11 10.17 -22.00
CA MET A 140 -7.79 10.62 -21.57
C MET A 140 -6.73 10.17 -22.58
N ASN A 141 -5.71 11.01 -22.77
CA ASN A 141 -4.69 10.80 -23.78
C ASN A 141 -3.35 10.36 -23.18
N THR A 142 -3.17 10.49 -21.86
CA THR A 142 -1.92 10.17 -21.18
C THR A 142 -2.13 9.38 -19.90
N LEU A 143 -1.16 8.54 -19.56
CA LEU A 143 -1.11 7.81 -18.29
C LEU A 143 -1.24 8.76 -17.10
N ASP A 144 -0.59 9.93 -17.16
CA ASP A 144 -0.61 10.92 -16.07
C ASP A 144 -2.03 11.42 -15.79
N GLU A 145 -2.85 11.67 -16.81
CA GLU A 145 -4.26 12.08 -16.63
C GLU A 145 -5.10 11.01 -15.93
N VAL A 146 -4.88 9.73 -16.26
CA VAL A 146 -5.57 8.60 -15.61
C VAL A 146 -5.14 8.51 -14.15
N LEU A 147 -3.84 8.63 -13.89
CA LEU A 147 -3.28 8.59 -12.54
C LEU A 147 -3.77 9.75 -11.67
N ASP A 148 -3.80 10.97 -12.20
CA ASP A 148 -4.32 12.15 -11.50
C ASP A 148 -5.82 12.02 -11.19
N SER A 149 -6.59 11.45 -12.12
CA SER A 149 -8.01 11.19 -11.89
C SER A 149 -8.23 10.13 -10.81
N MET A 150 -7.45 9.05 -10.82
CA MET A 150 -7.50 8.03 -9.78
C MET A 150 -7.07 8.58 -8.42
N ALA A 151 -6.01 9.40 -8.38
CA ALA A 151 -5.52 10.07 -7.17
C ALA A 151 -6.57 11.03 -6.60
N SER A 152 -7.27 11.78 -7.45
CA SER A 152 -8.33 12.69 -7.05
C SER A 152 -9.53 11.95 -6.44
N GLN A 153 -9.97 10.85 -7.06
CA GLN A 153 -11.02 9.99 -6.50
C GLN A 153 -10.60 9.38 -5.15
N MET A 154 -9.33 9.00 -5.01
CA MET A 154 -8.79 8.49 -3.75
C MET A 154 -8.83 9.51 -2.61
N GLN A 155 -8.56 10.78 -2.88
CA GLN A 155 -8.61 11.84 -1.87
C GLN A 155 -10.02 12.03 -1.29
N GLU A 156 -11.07 11.75 -2.07
CA GLU A 156 -12.46 11.81 -1.58
C GLU A 156 -12.82 10.60 -0.70
N VAL A 157 -12.22 9.44 -0.96
CA VAL A 157 -12.52 8.17 -0.26
C VAL A 157 -11.65 7.97 0.98
N VAL A 158 -10.48 8.61 1.03
CA VAL A 158 -9.46 8.36 2.07
C VAL A 158 -9.02 9.66 2.75
N ASP A 159 -9.40 9.83 4.02
CA ASP A 159 -8.75 10.83 4.88
C ASP A 159 -7.36 10.33 5.31
N MET A 160 -6.37 10.61 4.45
CA MET A 160 -4.98 10.20 4.62
C MET A 160 -4.34 10.69 5.93
N GLN A 161 -4.88 11.74 6.56
CA GLN A 161 -4.37 12.26 7.84
C GLN A 161 -4.74 11.36 9.03
N THR A 162 -5.79 10.54 8.90
CA THR A 162 -6.28 9.65 9.96
C THR A 162 -5.75 8.22 9.87
N LEU A 163 -5.44 7.75 8.66
CA LEU A 163 -5.09 6.34 8.39
C LEU A 163 -3.58 6.06 8.38
N VAL A 164 -2.75 7.07 8.18
CA VAL A 164 -1.29 6.95 8.18
C VAL A 164 -0.77 7.76 9.37
N PRO A 165 -0.20 7.13 10.41
CA PRO A 165 0.40 7.87 11.52
C PRO A 165 1.39 8.92 10.99
N PRO A 166 1.43 10.15 11.53
CA PRO A 166 2.33 11.21 11.04
C PRO A 166 3.82 10.79 10.97
N ALA A 167 4.23 9.79 11.74
CA ALA A 167 5.58 9.23 11.71
C ALA A 167 5.91 8.46 10.41
N VAL A 168 4.91 8.06 9.63
CA VAL A 168 5.04 7.38 8.32
C VAL A 168 4.58 8.25 7.14
N THR A 169 4.18 9.50 7.38
CA THR A 169 3.85 10.45 6.30
C THR A 169 5.09 11.09 5.66
N GLY A 170 6.29 10.85 6.22
CA GLY A 170 7.56 11.23 5.62
C GLY A 170 7.95 10.30 4.47
N TYR A 171 8.40 10.89 3.35
CA TYR A 171 8.91 10.21 2.15
C TYR A 171 9.73 8.95 2.50
N LYS A 172 9.28 7.78 2.02
CA LYS A 172 9.93 6.45 2.12
C LYS A 172 9.95 5.78 3.50
N VAL A 173 9.26 6.29 4.52
CA VAL A 173 9.15 5.58 5.81
C VAL A 173 8.04 4.53 5.73
N THR A 174 8.34 3.28 6.09
CA THR A 174 7.39 2.15 6.09
C THR A 174 7.17 1.66 7.52
N HIS A 175 6.16 0.82 7.76
CA HIS A 175 6.00 0.16 9.06
C HIS A 175 7.24 -0.66 9.46
N GLN A 176 7.93 -1.28 8.50
CA GLN A 176 9.18 -1.99 8.76
C GLN A 176 10.30 -1.03 9.21
N HIS A 177 10.35 0.19 8.65
CA HIS A 177 11.28 1.22 9.11
C HIS A 177 10.97 1.65 10.55
N LEU A 178 9.69 1.84 10.90
CA LEU A 178 9.28 2.16 12.27
C LEU A 178 9.60 1.03 13.24
N ALA A 179 9.33 -0.23 12.90
CA ALA A 179 9.64 -1.38 13.75
C ALA A 179 11.14 -1.46 14.04
N ARG A 180 11.98 -1.37 13.00
CA ARG A 180 13.44 -1.35 13.15
C ARG A 180 13.94 -0.16 13.95
N PHE A 181 13.33 1.01 13.77
CA PHE A 181 13.65 2.19 14.56
C PHE A 181 13.32 1.97 16.04
N SER A 182 12.14 1.44 16.35
CA SER A 182 11.73 1.14 17.74
C SER A 182 12.65 0.11 18.41
N GLU A 183 13.02 -0.96 17.69
CA GLU A 183 14.00 -1.95 18.18
C GLU A 183 15.35 -1.30 18.47
N ALA A 184 15.86 -0.47 17.55
CA ALA A 184 17.12 0.24 17.72
C ALA A 184 17.06 1.26 18.87
N ALA A 185 15.95 1.97 19.02
CA ALA A 185 15.72 2.90 20.12
C ALA A 185 15.71 2.17 21.47
N LEU A 186 14.98 1.05 21.58
CA LEU A 186 14.98 0.23 22.79
C LEU A 186 16.39 -0.24 23.15
N ALA A 187 17.13 -0.79 22.18
CA ALA A 187 18.50 -1.25 22.40
C ALA A 187 19.43 -0.11 22.84
N PHE A 188 19.28 1.09 22.28
CA PHE A 188 20.02 2.28 22.71
C PHE A 188 19.68 2.66 24.16
N TYR A 189 18.40 2.66 24.52
CA TYR A 189 17.96 3.01 25.88
C TYR A 189 18.43 1.99 26.92
N GLU A 190 18.39 0.69 26.60
CA GLU A 190 18.86 -0.37 27.49
C GLU A 190 20.39 -0.35 27.66
N ALA A 191 21.14 0.01 26.62
CA ALA A 191 22.60 0.08 26.67
C ALA A 191 23.12 1.27 27.50
N ARG A 192 22.27 2.27 27.74
CA ARG A 192 22.57 3.50 28.52
C ARG A 192 23.92 4.14 28.19
N PRO A 193 24.21 4.44 26.92
CA PRO A 193 25.52 4.97 26.53
C PRO A 193 25.86 6.30 27.22
N TRP A 194 24.86 7.10 27.60
CA TRP A 194 25.05 8.35 28.36
C TRP A 194 25.67 8.14 29.75
N GLU A 195 25.57 6.95 30.35
CA GLU A 195 26.29 6.65 31.60
C GLU A 195 27.81 6.48 31.39
N LYS A 196 28.24 6.27 30.14
CA LYS A 196 29.62 5.92 29.78
C LYS A 196 30.29 6.94 28.86
N ILE A 197 29.51 7.75 28.15
CA ILE A 197 29.96 8.67 27.11
C ILE A 197 29.43 10.06 27.43
N ASP A 198 30.35 10.99 27.69
CA ASP A 198 30.02 12.40 27.86
C ASP A 198 29.54 13.01 26.53
N SER A 199 28.60 13.94 26.62
CA SER A 199 28.08 14.79 25.54
C SER A 199 29.13 15.54 24.72
N LEU A 200 30.36 15.66 25.25
CA LEU A 200 31.49 16.31 24.58
C LEU A 200 32.17 15.43 23.51
N TYR A 201 31.81 14.15 23.42
CA TYR A 201 32.44 13.22 22.49
C TYR A 201 31.66 13.08 21.18
N LEU A 202 32.35 13.34 20.07
CA LEU A 202 31.88 12.99 18.73
C LEU A 202 32.19 11.52 18.45
N ILE A 203 31.14 10.71 18.35
CA ILE A 203 31.20 9.29 18.03
C ILE A 203 31.28 9.15 16.50
N ARG A 204 32.20 8.32 16.00
CA ARG A 204 32.24 7.93 14.59
C ARG A 204 31.72 6.51 14.46
N ILE A 205 30.74 6.30 13.57
CA ILE A 205 30.15 4.99 13.32
C ILE A 205 30.95 4.32 12.20
N ASP A 206 31.73 3.30 12.59
CA ASP A 206 32.62 2.58 11.67
C ASP A 206 31.98 1.30 11.11
N ASP A 207 31.21 0.55 11.91
CA ASP A 207 30.50 -0.68 11.48
C ASP A 207 29.16 -0.88 12.25
N PRO A 208 28.04 -1.26 11.59
CA PRO A 208 27.87 -1.36 10.15
C PRO A 208 28.13 -0.03 9.45
N ARG A 209 28.71 -0.07 8.23
CA ARG A 209 29.11 1.12 7.48
C ARG A 209 27.91 2.06 7.28
N ALA A 210 27.83 3.10 8.09
CA ALA A 210 26.67 3.98 8.11
C ALA A 210 26.50 4.73 6.77
N PRO A 211 25.24 5.00 6.35
CA PRO A 211 24.95 5.87 5.22
C PRO A 211 25.68 7.20 5.36
N ARG A 212 26.00 7.85 4.24
CA ARG A 212 26.84 9.06 4.20
C ARG A 212 26.41 10.19 5.15
N ARG A 213 25.12 10.27 5.52
CA ARG A 213 24.56 11.28 6.42
C ARG A 213 24.56 10.89 7.91
N LEU A 214 24.91 9.66 8.25
CA LEU A 214 24.81 9.10 9.61
C LEU A 214 26.18 8.62 10.12
N LYS A 215 27.27 9.23 9.66
CA LYS A 215 28.63 8.77 9.96
C LYS A 215 29.14 9.19 11.33
N TYR A 216 28.54 10.23 11.89
CA TYR A 216 28.93 10.78 13.17
C TYR A 216 27.70 10.94 14.05
N ALA A 217 27.88 10.76 15.35
CA ALA A 217 26.83 10.91 16.34
C ALA A 217 27.35 11.65 17.57
N VAL A 218 26.50 12.39 18.25
CA VAL A 218 26.80 13.04 19.54
C VAL A 218 25.69 12.69 20.51
N MET A 219 26.09 12.34 21.73
CA MET A 219 25.17 12.22 22.86
C MET A 219 24.73 13.61 23.26
N VAL A 220 23.43 13.87 23.24
CA VAL A 220 22.85 15.14 23.66
C VAL A 220 21.96 14.90 24.87
N LEU A 221 21.89 15.88 25.76
CA LEU A 221 20.83 15.96 26.75
C LEU A 221 19.87 17.03 26.25
N ASP A 222 18.57 16.75 26.26
CA ASP A 222 17.57 17.76 25.94
C ASP A 222 17.34 18.75 27.11
N GLY A 223 16.36 19.63 26.97
CA GLY A 223 16.02 20.63 27.99
C GLY A 223 15.49 20.04 29.31
N GLU A 224 15.09 18.77 29.32
CA GLU A 224 14.62 18.02 30.49
C GLU A 224 15.70 17.06 31.04
N ASN A 225 16.93 17.13 30.51
CA ASN A 225 18.04 16.21 30.75
C ASN A 225 17.78 14.77 30.27
N GLU A 226 16.90 14.56 29.30
CA GLU A 226 16.72 13.25 28.68
C GLU A 226 17.83 12.98 27.65
N PRO A 227 18.43 11.77 27.69
CA PRO A 227 19.52 11.42 26.79
C PRO A 227 19.02 11.11 25.38
N GLY A 228 19.56 11.83 24.41
CA GLY A 228 19.28 11.68 22.98
C GLY A 228 20.54 11.49 22.14
N LEU A 229 20.32 11.21 20.86
CA LEU A 229 21.37 11.05 19.87
C LEU A 229 21.14 12.00 18.70
N THR A 230 22.12 12.84 18.38
CA THR A 230 22.10 13.67 17.17
C THR A 230 23.09 13.13 16.15
N LEU A 231 22.68 13.02 14.89
CA LEU A 231 23.46 12.42 13.80
C LEU A 231 23.94 13.47 12.80
N PHE A 232 25.17 13.31 12.32
CA PHE A 232 25.83 14.22 11.40
C PHE A 232 26.49 13.48 10.23
N SER A 233 26.54 14.15 9.08
CA SER A 233 27.19 13.65 7.86
C SER A 233 28.71 13.83 7.89
N SER A 234 29.21 14.80 8.66
CA SER A 234 30.64 15.10 8.77
C SER A 234 30.98 15.81 10.08
N ARG A 235 32.24 15.69 10.52
CA ARG A 235 32.77 16.48 11.65
C ARG A 235 32.59 17.99 11.45
N LYS A 236 32.72 18.49 10.21
CA LYS A 236 32.56 19.91 9.89
C LYS A 236 31.14 20.40 10.17
N GLN A 237 30.13 19.56 9.93
CA GLN A 237 28.72 19.88 10.20
C GLN A 237 28.40 19.97 11.70
N TYR A 238 29.12 19.21 12.54
CA TYR A 238 28.97 19.32 13.99
C TYR A 238 29.60 20.61 14.56
N GLN A 239 30.66 21.12 13.91
CA GLN A 239 31.44 22.27 14.39
C GLN A 239 30.94 23.63 13.86
N SER A 240 29.92 23.63 13.00
CA SER A 240 29.29 24.83 12.42
C SER A 240 28.12 25.30 13.24
#